data_AF-A0AAE3GXQ9-F1
#
_entry.id   AF-A0AAE3GXQ9-F1
#
_cell.length_a   1.000
_cell.length_b   1.000
_cell.length_c   1.000
_cell.angle_alpha   90.00
_cell.angle_beta   90.00
_cell.angle_gamma   90.00
#
_symmetry.space_group_name_H-M   'P 1'
#
loop_
_entity.id
_entity.type
_entity.pdbx_description
1 polymer ?
#
loop_
_entity_poly.entity_id
_entity_poly.type
_entity_poly.pdbx_seq_one_letter_code
_entity_poly.pdbx_strand_id
1 'polypeptide(L)'
;MLKHLQRYLKIIKPVIPGAIAALISASIWQLNGWKPLEQIGYNTLFQLRNSQIFPHPSWDKRIAVIAIDEASLQKYGRFPWKRDRYAQLLKVLQSSPPAVIGFDVLFIEPTPDDNKFADAISNVGNVVLARAVDEKGLPLEPVPILKSAAAGVGHILHQPEIDGISRRATLFAGNQPSLGLAMLQIYNTGKQLLPVRLQQSPPLLLPQSNGSKKLEYVWINWPEKTEFLPTYSFVDVAEGKLPNETFKDKLILVGTTAIALDPILTPLNQNIPTNGIYLHGALIDNLLESKLIHPLQGWMAIVVLFIFGFTTSGLLYVQGYRGRVLVALLLSSGWISLALLLFIFAQLWMPIAAPLGTILLVFIGLQLLEQQEKQQIMSLFGKLLAPETAKLIWQRKEEIFQSGELQAQEMVATVLFMDIRGFTTISENLSPSQLLGWLNRYLEAMSNCIMDRGGVIDKYIGDAIMAVFGIPFSHTEASAIQQDVLNAIAASLAMYEQLQQLNQQLEVEGLPLIQFGIGIHTGIVVTGSVGSSRRLNYSVIGDTVNVAARLEAMNKEVKEDNPYHLLVTSETYEYVRDYYQAKPVKNIQLRGREKETVICSILGKK
;
A
#
# COMPACT_ATOMS: atom_id res chain seq x y z
N MET A 1 -24.06 6.92 -32.31
CA MET A 1 -23.34 5.80 -31.68
C MET A 1 -22.07 6.25 -30.94
N LEU A 2 -21.12 6.95 -31.59
CA LEU A 2 -19.86 7.44 -30.98
C LEU A 2 -20.02 8.34 -29.73
N LYS A 3 -20.99 9.27 -29.70
CA LYS A 3 -21.25 10.12 -28.52
C LYS A 3 -21.72 9.34 -27.29
N HIS A 4 -22.50 8.27 -27.49
CA HIS A 4 -22.92 7.39 -26.40
C HIS A 4 -21.73 6.58 -25.88
N LEU A 5 -20.89 6.04 -26.78
CA LEU A 5 -19.68 5.30 -26.41
C LEU A 5 -18.69 6.16 -25.59
N GLN A 6 -18.47 7.42 -25.99
CA GLN A 6 -17.64 8.37 -25.25
C GLN A 6 -18.22 8.73 -23.87
N ARG A 7 -19.55 8.80 -23.74
CA ARG A 7 -20.22 9.05 -22.46
C ARG A 7 -20.08 7.86 -21.50
N TYR A 8 -20.18 6.63 -22.01
CA TYR A 8 -19.92 5.41 -21.23
C TYR A 8 -18.46 5.30 -20.80
N LEU A 9 -17.51 5.59 -21.70
CA LEU A 9 -16.08 5.58 -21.40
C LEU A 9 -15.70 6.57 -20.28
N LYS A 10 -16.36 7.73 -20.21
CA LYS A 10 -16.15 8.71 -19.12
C LYS A 10 -16.64 8.22 -17.75
N ILE A 11 -17.65 7.35 -17.72
CA ILE A 11 -18.21 6.81 -16.47
C ILE A 11 -17.44 5.56 -16.01
N ILE A 12 -16.92 4.77 -16.97
CA ILE A 12 -16.23 3.50 -16.68
C ILE A 12 -14.77 3.72 -16.27
N LYS A 13 -14.06 4.64 -16.93
CA LYS A 13 -12.63 4.92 -16.64
C LYS A 13 -12.31 5.15 -15.15
N PRO A 14 -13.10 5.93 -14.39
CA PRO A 14 -12.88 6.15 -12.96
C PRO A 14 -13.01 4.92 -12.08
N VAL A 15 -13.71 3.88 -12.55
CA VAL A 15 -14.13 2.74 -11.75
C VAL A 15 -13.23 1.51 -11.97
N ILE A 16 -12.55 1.45 -13.13
CA ILE A 16 -11.65 0.33 -13.48
C ILE A 16 -10.55 0.09 -12.42
N PRO A 17 -9.81 1.11 -11.92
CA PRO A 17 -8.77 0.87 -10.92
C PRO A 17 -9.34 0.25 -9.64
N GLY A 18 -10.52 0.71 -9.21
CA GLY A 18 -11.33 0.14 -8.14
C GLY A 18 -11.67 -1.33 -8.35
N ALA A 19 -12.14 -1.68 -9.55
CA ALA A 19 -12.50 -3.06 -9.91
C ALA A 19 -11.30 -4.00 -9.79
N ILE A 20 -10.15 -3.58 -10.34
CA ILE A 20 -8.91 -4.37 -10.34
C ILE A 20 -8.37 -4.51 -8.91
N ALA A 21 -8.32 -3.42 -8.15
CA ALA A 21 -7.89 -3.44 -6.76
C ALA A 21 -8.77 -4.35 -5.89
N ALA A 22 -10.09 -4.27 -6.05
CA ALA A 22 -11.03 -5.15 -5.35
C ALA A 22 -10.84 -6.62 -5.74
N LEU A 23 -10.61 -6.92 -7.03
CA LEU A 23 -10.35 -8.29 -7.50
C LEU A 23 -9.06 -8.86 -6.89
N ILE A 24 -7.98 -8.07 -6.87
CA ILE A 24 -6.71 -8.46 -6.23
C ILE A 24 -6.92 -8.72 -4.74
N SER A 25 -7.55 -7.76 -4.05
CA SER A 25 -7.83 -7.88 -2.61
C SER A 25 -8.72 -9.08 -2.27
N ALA A 26 -9.76 -9.34 -3.08
CA ALA A 26 -10.62 -10.51 -2.95
C ALA A 26 -9.89 -11.82 -3.22
N SER A 27 -8.94 -11.84 -4.17
CA SER A 27 -8.11 -13.01 -4.45
C SER A 27 -7.19 -13.33 -3.26
N ILE A 28 -6.56 -12.30 -2.67
CA ILE A 28 -5.75 -12.44 -1.45
C ILE A 28 -6.63 -12.92 -0.28
N TRP A 29 -7.87 -12.44 -0.18
CA TRP A 29 -8.84 -12.87 0.83
C TRP A 29 -9.19 -14.36 0.72
N GLN A 30 -9.47 -14.86 -0.49
CA GLN A 30 -9.77 -16.28 -0.71
C GLN A 30 -8.59 -17.20 -0.31
N LEU A 31 -7.36 -16.72 -0.46
CA LEU A 31 -6.15 -17.43 -0.08
C LEU A 31 -5.79 -17.25 1.41
N ASN A 32 -6.65 -16.61 2.22
CA ASN A 32 -6.38 -16.22 3.61
C ASN A 32 -5.13 -15.34 3.79
N GLY A 33 -4.66 -14.66 2.74
CA GLY A 33 -3.46 -13.82 2.80
C GLY A 33 -3.60 -12.60 3.70
N TRP A 34 -4.83 -12.10 3.90
CA TRP A 34 -5.13 -11.03 4.84
C TRP A 34 -5.19 -11.50 6.30
N LYS A 35 -5.35 -12.81 6.55
CA LYS A 35 -5.67 -13.36 7.88
C LYS A 35 -4.71 -12.89 8.99
N PRO A 36 -3.38 -12.88 8.81
CA PRO A 36 -2.46 -12.40 9.86
C PRO A 36 -2.69 -10.93 10.22
N LEU A 37 -2.88 -10.06 9.22
CA LEU A 37 -3.14 -8.64 9.43
C LEU A 37 -4.51 -8.39 10.04
N GLU A 38 -5.53 -9.17 9.65
CA GLU A 38 -6.85 -9.11 10.26
C GLU A 38 -6.84 -9.54 11.73
N GLN A 39 -6.02 -10.54 12.09
CA GLN A 39 -5.86 -10.98 13.48
C GLN A 39 -5.14 -9.94 14.34
N ILE A 40 -4.18 -9.21 13.78
CA ILE A 40 -3.56 -8.05 14.44
C ILE A 40 -4.62 -6.96 14.66
N GLY A 41 -5.38 -6.60 13.62
CA GLY A 41 -6.47 -5.63 13.71
C GLY A 41 -7.51 -6.00 14.77
N TYR A 42 -7.93 -7.27 14.82
CA TYR A 42 -8.84 -7.80 15.85
C TYR A 42 -8.29 -7.58 17.26
N ASN A 43 -7.02 -7.90 17.51
CA ASN A 43 -6.42 -7.69 18.83
C ASN A 43 -6.37 -6.20 19.20
N THR A 44 -6.05 -5.34 18.23
CA THR A 44 -6.07 -3.88 18.43
C THR A 44 -7.46 -3.37 18.78
N LEU A 45 -8.53 -3.90 18.16
CA LEU A 45 -9.90 -3.54 18.52
C LEU A 45 -10.23 -3.88 19.98
N PHE A 46 -9.79 -5.04 20.48
CA PHE A 46 -9.94 -5.41 21.90
C PHE A 46 -9.20 -4.46 22.83
N GLN A 47 -7.95 -4.13 22.52
CA GLN A 47 -7.14 -3.21 23.32
C GLN A 47 -7.75 -1.80 23.34
N LEU A 48 -8.23 -1.30 22.20
CA LEU A 48 -8.88 0.01 22.09
C LEU A 48 -10.21 0.04 22.84
N ARG A 49 -11.03 -1.00 22.72
CA ARG A 49 -12.30 -1.09 23.46
C ARG A 49 -12.08 -1.12 24.97
N ASN A 50 -11.09 -1.87 25.45
CA ASN A 50 -10.76 -1.96 26.88
C ASN A 50 -9.82 -0.82 27.34
N SER A 51 -9.77 0.29 26.60
CA SER A 51 -9.12 1.53 27.04
C SER A 51 -10.07 2.40 27.86
N GLN A 52 -9.53 3.38 28.58
CA GLN A 52 -10.29 4.35 29.39
C GLN A 52 -11.33 5.20 28.61
N ILE A 53 -11.38 5.08 27.28
CA ILE A 53 -12.21 5.88 26.39
C ILE A 53 -13.65 5.35 26.30
N PHE A 54 -13.85 4.04 26.43
CA PHE A 54 -15.16 3.39 26.24
C PHE A 54 -15.69 2.74 27.53
N PRO A 55 -17.00 2.49 27.65
CA PRO A 55 -17.56 1.72 28.76
C PRO A 55 -16.89 0.34 28.84
N HIS A 56 -16.32 0.02 30.00
CA HIS A 56 -15.56 -1.22 30.18
C HIS A 56 -16.55 -2.38 30.30
N PRO A 57 -16.46 -3.41 29.43
CA PRO A 57 -17.17 -4.65 29.67
C PRO A 57 -16.60 -5.29 30.94
N SER A 58 -17.45 -5.64 31.89
CA SER A 58 -17.06 -6.43 33.06
C SER A 58 -17.62 -7.84 32.95
N TRP A 59 -16.96 -8.77 33.64
CA TRP A 59 -17.42 -10.16 33.76
C TRP A 59 -18.81 -10.23 34.42
N ASP A 60 -19.66 -11.12 33.94
CA ASP A 60 -20.95 -11.40 34.56
C ASP A 60 -20.78 -11.84 36.02
N LYS A 61 -21.46 -11.14 36.93
CA LYS A 61 -21.38 -11.36 38.39
C LYS A 61 -21.86 -12.74 38.84
N ARG A 62 -22.56 -13.47 37.97
CA ARG A 62 -23.00 -14.85 38.20
C ARG A 62 -21.87 -15.86 38.04
N ILE A 63 -20.71 -15.47 37.52
CA ILE A 63 -19.58 -16.37 37.27
C ILE A 63 -18.53 -16.19 38.36
N ALA A 64 -18.00 -17.28 38.89
CA ALA A 64 -16.83 -17.26 39.76
C ALA A 64 -15.96 -18.50 39.56
N VAL A 65 -14.67 -18.35 39.89
CA VAL A 65 -13.67 -19.42 39.79
C VAL A 65 -13.21 -19.83 41.17
N ILE A 66 -13.12 -21.14 41.41
CA ILE A 66 -12.39 -21.74 42.51
C ILE A 66 -11.08 -22.27 41.94
N ALA A 67 -10.01 -21.55 42.25
CA ALA A 67 -8.69 -21.70 41.68
C ALA A 67 -7.87 -22.75 42.43
N ILE A 68 -7.41 -23.77 41.71
CA ILE A 68 -6.26 -24.59 42.12
C ILE A 68 -5.02 -23.74 41.82
N ASP A 69 -4.71 -22.87 42.78
CA ASP A 69 -3.64 -21.87 42.74
C ASP A 69 -2.38 -22.34 43.49
N GLU A 70 -1.35 -21.50 43.48
CA GLU A 70 -0.07 -21.78 44.14
C GLU A 70 -0.23 -22.01 45.66
N ALA A 71 -1.12 -21.24 46.31
CA ALA A 71 -1.40 -21.39 47.74
C ALA A 71 -2.04 -22.76 48.07
N SER A 72 -2.95 -23.22 47.21
CA SER A 72 -3.56 -24.54 47.35
C SER A 72 -2.56 -25.66 47.08
N LEU A 73 -1.67 -25.51 46.08
CA LEU A 73 -0.58 -26.45 45.82
C LEU A 73 0.42 -26.52 46.97
N GLN A 74 0.75 -25.38 47.58
CA GLN A 74 1.65 -25.32 48.74
C GLN A 74 1.08 -26.10 49.93
N LYS A 75 -0.25 -26.05 50.13
CA LYS A 75 -0.90 -26.73 51.25
C LYS A 75 -1.19 -28.20 51.00
N TYR A 76 -1.78 -28.52 49.86
CA TYR A 76 -2.27 -29.86 49.55
C TYR A 76 -1.27 -30.70 48.75
N GLY A 77 -0.15 -30.11 48.35
CA GLY A 77 0.89 -30.76 47.58
C GLY A 77 0.61 -30.75 46.08
N ARG A 78 1.38 -31.55 45.35
CA ARG A 78 1.36 -31.58 43.88
C ARG A 78 0.02 -32.08 43.34
N PHE A 79 -0.53 -31.37 42.37
CA PHE A 79 -1.70 -31.76 41.58
C PHE A 79 -1.33 -32.85 40.55
N PRO A 80 -2.22 -33.82 40.23
CA PRO A 80 -3.62 -33.98 40.66
C PRO A 80 -3.78 -34.51 42.10
N TRP A 81 -4.86 -34.09 42.77
CA TRP A 81 -5.16 -34.47 44.16
C TRP A 81 -6.14 -35.64 44.29
N LYS A 82 -6.22 -36.22 45.50
CA LYS A 82 -7.18 -37.27 45.87
C LYS A 82 -8.63 -36.76 45.87
N ARG A 83 -9.59 -37.68 45.68
CA ARG A 83 -11.02 -37.35 45.52
C ARG A 83 -11.71 -36.86 46.78
N ASP A 84 -11.18 -37.23 47.94
CA ASP A 84 -11.59 -36.73 49.25
C ASP A 84 -11.57 -35.19 49.34
N ARG A 85 -10.59 -34.53 48.69
CA ARG A 85 -10.48 -33.06 48.66
C ARG A 85 -11.62 -32.41 47.89
N TYR A 86 -11.98 -32.95 46.73
CA TYR A 86 -13.10 -32.45 45.94
C TYR A 86 -14.44 -32.74 46.62
N ALA A 87 -14.56 -33.90 47.29
CA ALA A 87 -15.74 -34.21 48.11
C ALA A 87 -15.89 -33.24 49.30
N GLN A 88 -14.78 -32.88 49.96
CA GLN A 88 -14.76 -31.85 51.02
C GLN A 88 -15.20 -30.48 50.48
N LEU A 89 -14.69 -30.07 49.32
CA LEU A 89 -15.11 -28.82 48.67
C LEU A 89 -16.63 -28.81 48.43
N LEU A 90 -17.17 -29.86 47.82
CA LEU A 90 -18.60 -29.97 47.56
C LEU A 90 -19.44 -29.93 48.83
N LYS A 91 -18.97 -30.57 49.92
CA LYS A 91 -19.63 -30.52 51.22
C LYS A 91 -19.72 -29.10 51.78
N VAL A 92 -18.68 -28.28 51.63
CA VAL A 92 -18.71 -26.88 52.05
C VAL A 92 -19.71 -26.08 51.20
N LEU A 93 -19.66 -26.26 49.88
CA LEU A 93 -20.56 -25.58 48.93
C LEU A 93 -22.03 -25.97 49.10
N GLN A 94 -22.33 -27.15 49.63
CA GLN A 94 -23.70 -27.61 49.90
C GLN A 94 -24.45 -26.72 50.89
N SER A 95 -23.75 -26.05 51.82
CA SER A 95 -24.38 -25.17 52.82
C SER A 95 -25.06 -23.93 52.20
N SER A 96 -24.63 -23.54 51.01
CA SER A 96 -25.19 -22.43 50.22
C SER A 96 -24.96 -22.74 48.74
N PRO A 97 -25.87 -23.54 48.14
CA PRO A 97 -25.59 -24.22 46.89
C PRO A 97 -25.38 -23.23 45.74
N PRO A 98 -24.29 -23.38 44.97
CA PRO A 98 -24.15 -22.68 43.70
C PRO A 98 -25.21 -23.14 42.70
N ALA A 99 -25.41 -22.37 41.63
CA ALA A 99 -26.39 -22.71 40.60
C ALA A 99 -25.94 -23.91 39.75
N VAL A 100 -24.66 -23.98 39.38
CA VAL A 100 -24.00 -25.14 38.74
C VAL A 100 -22.51 -25.11 39.08
N ILE A 101 -21.91 -26.28 39.30
CA ILE A 101 -20.47 -26.43 39.53
C ILE A 101 -19.85 -27.20 38.36
N GLY A 102 -18.91 -26.60 37.65
CA GLY A 102 -18.15 -27.26 36.59
C GLY A 102 -16.73 -27.56 37.05
N PHE A 103 -16.31 -28.83 37.02
CA PHE A 103 -14.92 -29.18 37.27
C PHE A 103 -14.15 -29.25 35.96
N ASP A 104 -13.23 -28.30 35.77
CA ASP A 104 -12.18 -28.32 34.77
C ASP A 104 -10.99 -29.16 35.27
N VAL A 105 -11.29 -30.42 35.61
CA VAL A 105 -10.35 -31.42 36.13
C VAL A 105 -10.74 -32.77 35.57
N LEU A 106 -9.78 -33.54 35.08
CA LEU A 106 -10.02 -34.86 34.51
C LEU A 106 -10.04 -35.95 35.59
N PHE A 107 -11.17 -36.64 35.71
CA PHE A 107 -11.40 -37.74 36.66
C PHE A 107 -11.38 -39.11 35.97
N ILE A 108 -10.31 -39.41 35.23
CA ILE A 108 -10.25 -40.53 34.26
C ILE A 108 -9.76 -41.87 34.87
N GLU A 109 -9.05 -41.82 35.99
CA GLU A 109 -8.51 -43.00 36.68
C GLU A 109 -9.32 -43.33 37.94
N PRO A 110 -9.64 -44.62 38.18
CA PRO A 110 -10.39 -45.05 39.35
C PRO A 110 -9.58 -44.95 40.63
N THR A 111 -10.23 -44.53 41.72
CA THR A 111 -9.61 -44.40 43.04
C THR A 111 -10.50 -44.93 44.17
N PRO A 112 -9.95 -45.32 45.33
CA PRO A 112 -10.75 -45.79 46.46
C PRO A 112 -11.77 -44.77 47.00
N ASP A 113 -11.53 -43.48 46.76
CA ASP A 113 -12.37 -42.37 47.24
C ASP A 113 -13.49 -41.99 46.24
N ASP A 114 -13.60 -42.68 45.10
CA ASP A 114 -14.60 -42.36 44.06
C ASP A 114 -16.03 -42.47 44.58
N ASN A 115 -16.34 -43.45 45.45
CA ASN A 115 -17.68 -43.59 46.04
C ASN A 115 -18.06 -42.34 46.85
N LYS A 116 -17.15 -41.89 47.74
CA LYS A 116 -17.40 -40.71 48.58
C LYS A 116 -17.57 -39.45 47.74
N PHE A 117 -16.82 -39.34 46.65
CA PHE A 117 -16.92 -38.20 45.74
C PHE A 117 -18.18 -38.26 44.88
N ALA A 118 -18.57 -39.44 44.41
CA ALA A 118 -19.85 -39.67 43.73
C ALA A 118 -21.03 -39.28 44.63
N ASP A 119 -21.03 -39.70 45.90
CA ASP A 119 -22.06 -39.32 46.87
C ASP A 119 -22.11 -37.80 47.06
N ALA A 120 -20.96 -37.14 47.18
CA ALA A 120 -20.89 -35.68 47.29
C ALA A 120 -21.42 -34.97 46.04
N ILE A 121 -21.10 -35.48 44.85
CA ILE A 121 -21.62 -34.99 43.57
C ILE A 121 -23.15 -35.12 43.51
N SER A 122 -23.69 -36.29 43.83
CA SER A 122 -25.14 -36.55 43.80
C SER A 122 -25.90 -35.74 44.84
N ASN A 123 -25.31 -35.52 46.02
CA ASN A 123 -25.90 -34.70 47.09
C ASN A 123 -26.04 -33.21 46.71
N VAL A 124 -25.12 -32.71 45.89
CA VAL A 124 -25.17 -31.33 45.37
C VAL A 124 -26.07 -31.24 44.13
N GLY A 125 -26.05 -32.27 43.27
CA GLY A 125 -27.06 -32.49 42.22
C GLY A 125 -26.90 -31.67 40.93
N ASN A 126 -26.01 -30.68 40.90
CA ASN A 126 -25.79 -29.78 39.76
C ASN A 126 -24.32 -29.66 39.37
N VAL A 127 -23.60 -30.78 39.42
CA VAL A 127 -22.18 -30.85 39.05
C VAL A 127 -22.01 -31.32 37.61
N VAL A 128 -21.16 -30.64 36.85
CA VAL A 128 -20.73 -31.02 35.50
C VAL A 128 -19.25 -31.38 35.54
N LEU A 129 -18.89 -32.52 34.98
CA LEU A 129 -17.50 -32.99 34.93
C LEU A 129 -16.86 -32.75 33.56
N ALA A 130 -15.57 -32.41 33.56
CA ALA A 130 -14.79 -32.31 32.34
C ALA A 130 -14.53 -33.69 31.71
N ARG A 131 -14.51 -33.70 30.38
CA ARG A 131 -13.92 -34.77 29.57
C ARG A 131 -12.91 -34.18 28.58
N ALA A 132 -11.98 -35.00 28.13
CA ALA A 132 -11.01 -34.64 27.10
C ALA A 132 -10.98 -35.68 25.98
N VAL A 133 -10.09 -35.47 25.02
CA VAL A 133 -9.67 -36.47 24.04
C VAL A 133 -8.16 -36.60 24.15
N ASP A 134 -7.64 -37.82 24.01
CA ASP A 134 -6.21 -38.06 23.97
C ASP A 134 -5.60 -37.68 22.61
N GLU A 135 -4.28 -37.84 22.46
CA GLU A 135 -3.56 -37.56 21.21
C GLU A 135 -4.04 -38.40 20.01
N LYS A 136 -4.66 -39.55 20.27
CA LYS A 136 -5.23 -40.46 19.26
C LYS A 136 -6.70 -40.16 18.97
N GLY A 137 -7.28 -39.15 19.62
CA GLY A 137 -8.69 -38.79 19.51
C GLY A 137 -9.64 -39.71 20.27
N LEU A 138 -9.13 -40.57 21.16
CA LEU A 138 -9.95 -41.40 22.04
C LEU A 138 -10.51 -40.55 23.19
N PRO A 139 -11.79 -40.74 23.56
CA PRO A 139 -12.40 -39.96 24.61
C PRO A 139 -11.84 -40.34 25.99
N LEU A 140 -11.37 -39.34 26.71
CA LEU A 140 -10.96 -39.41 28.11
C LEU A 140 -12.15 -38.96 28.97
N GLU A 141 -12.95 -39.92 29.40
CA GLU A 141 -14.21 -39.71 30.13
C GLU A 141 -13.99 -39.85 31.65
N PRO A 142 -14.80 -39.17 32.49
CA PRO A 142 -14.84 -39.45 33.91
C PRO A 142 -15.15 -40.92 34.18
N VAL A 143 -14.58 -41.47 35.25
CA VAL A 143 -14.86 -42.85 35.66
C VAL A 143 -16.37 -43.10 35.80
N PRO A 144 -16.88 -44.31 35.46
CA PRO A 144 -18.31 -44.55 35.30
C PRO A 144 -19.18 -44.16 36.49
N ILE A 145 -18.68 -44.35 37.72
CA ILE A 145 -19.40 -43.99 38.94
C ILE A 145 -19.57 -42.47 39.10
N LEU A 146 -18.52 -41.70 38.84
CA LEU A 146 -18.57 -40.24 38.88
C LEU A 146 -19.40 -39.67 37.72
N LYS A 147 -19.26 -40.26 36.53
CA LYS A 147 -20.06 -39.90 35.35
C LYS A 147 -21.56 -40.09 35.58
N SER A 148 -21.94 -41.17 36.25
CA SER A 148 -23.34 -41.46 36.57
C SER A 148 -23.90 -40.57 37.68
N ALA A 149 -23.03 -40.13 38.62
CA ALA A 149 -23.41 -39.21 39.69
C ALA A 149 -23.58 -37.76 39.19
N ALA A 150 -22.81 -37.35 38.19
CA ALA A 150 -22.81 -35.99 37.66
C ALA A 150 -24.10 -35.65 36.90
N ALA A 151 -24.51 -34.38 36.95
CA ALA A 151 -25.65 -33.86 36.19
C ALA A 151 -25.35 -33.80 34.69
N GLY A 152 -24.08 -33.70 34.31
CA GLY A 152 -23.64 -33.71 32.92
C GLY A 152 -22.13 -33.83 32.76
N VAL A 153 -21.69 -33.96 31.51
CA VAL A 153 -20.29 -33.98 31.13
C VAL A 153 -20.09 -33.00 29.97
N GLY A 154 -18.98 -32.25 29.97
CA GLY A 154 -18.64 -31.33 28.88
C GLY A 154 -17.16 -31.36 28.54
N HIS A 155 -16.83 -31.14 27.27
CA HIS A 155 -15.43 -31.19 26.83
C HIS A 155 -14.64 -29.92 27.18
N ILE A 156 -13.35 -30.09 27.40
CA ILE A 156 -12.39 -28.99 27.63
C ILE A 156 -11.51 -28.70 26.41
N LEU A 157 -11.89 -29.23 25.24
CA LEU A 157 -11.12 -29.08 24.00
C LEU A 157 -10.91 -27.60 23.64
N HIS A 158 -9.65 -27.20 23.60
CA HIS A 158 -9.21 -25.88 23.18
C HIS A 158 -8.27 -25.98 21.96
N GLN A 159 -8.52 -25.17 20.93
CA GLN A 159 -7.65 -25.03 19.76
C GLN A 159 -7.34 -23.55 19.54
N PRO A 160 -6.14 -23.08 19.93
CA PRO A 160 -5.75 -21.70 19.68
C PRO A 160 -5.58 -21.42 18.18
N GLU A 161 -5.58 -20.14 17.81
CA GLU A 161 -5.21 -19.73 16.44
C GLU A 161 -3.72 -20.00 16.15
N ILE A 162 -3.31 -19.81 14.90
CA ILE A 162 -1.92 -20.01 14.42
C ILE A 162 -0.89 -19.21 15.24
N ASP A 163 -1.30 -18.06 15.78
CA ASP A 163 -0.47 -17.20 16.63
C ASP A 163 -0.54 -17.55 18.12
N GLY A 164 -1.18 -18.66 18.49
CA GLY A 164 -1.31 -19.13 19.87
C GLY A 164 -2.41 -18.42 20.67
N ILE A 165 -3.10 -17.43 20.11
CA ILE A 165 -4.11 -16.65 20.83
C ILE A 165 -5.49 -17.31 20.72
N SER A 166 -6.13 -17.51 21.86
CA SER A 166 -7.47 -18.05 22.04
C SER A 166 -8.54 -17.00 21.73
N ARG A 167 -8.92 -16.88 20.45
CA ARG A 167 -10.03 -16.01 20.00
C ARG A 167 -11.35 -16.74 19.85
N ARG A 168 -11.30 -18.07 19.77
CA ARG A 168 -12.45 -18.94 19.56
C ARG A 168 -12.55 -19.96 20.69
N ALA A 169 -13.77 -20.33 21.04
CA ALA A 169 -14.02 -21.48 21.88
C ALA A 169 -14.73 -22.56 21.07
N THR A 170 -14.36 -23.82 21.32
CA THR A 170 -15.10 -24.98 20.80
C THR A 170 -16.41 -25.07 21.57
N LEU A 171 -17.54 -24.99 20.87
CA LEU A 171 -18.87 -25.09 21.43
C LEU A 171 -19.33 -26.55 21.51
N PHE A 172 -19.09 -27.31 20.43
CA PHE A 172 -19.36 -28.73 20.34
C PHE A 172 -18.19 -29.49 19.72
N ALA A 173 -17.89 -30.65 20.28
CA ALA A 173 -17.02 -31.66 19.68
C ALA A 173 -17.85 -32.88 19.26
N GLY A 174 -18.35 -32.86 18.02
CA GLY A 174 -19.42 -33.77 17.60
C GLY A 174 -20.76 -33.36 18.22
N ASN A 175 -21.41 -34.27 18.93
CA ASN A 175 -22.66 -33.98 19.68
C ASN A 175 -22.42 -33.56 21.13
N GLN A 176 -21.15 -33.41 21.52
CA GLN A 176 -20.79 -33.24 22.92
C GLN A 176 -20.54 -31.76 23.19
N PRO A 177 -21.26 -31.14 24.14
CA PRO A 177 -21.08 -29.73 24.47
C PRO A 177 -19.75 -29.49 25.17
N SER A 178 -19.24 -28.27 25.08
CA SER A 178 -18.16 -27.79 25.93
C SER A 178 -18.57 -27.76 27.40
N LEU A 179 -17.59 -27.77 28.32
CA LEU A 179 -17.84 -27.67 29.77
C LEU A 179 -18.74 -26.48 30.11
N GLY A 180 -18.42 -25.29 29.59
CA GLY A 180 -19.23 -24.09 29.82
C GLY A 180 -20.65 -24.19 29.25
N LEU A 181 -20.83 -24.77 28.06
CA LEU A 181 -22.17 -24.98 27.49
C LEU A 181 -22.98 -26.01 28.28
N ALA A 182 -22.36 -27.12 28.69
CA ALA A 182 -22.99 -28.14 29.52
C ALA A 182 -23.47 -27.55 30.85
N MET A 183 -22.65 -26.70 31.50
CA MET A 183 -23.07 -25.98 32.70
C MET A 183 -24.31 -25.12 32.45
N LEU A 184 -24.35 -24.38 31.34
CA LEU A 184 -25.52 -23.57 31.00
C LEU A 184 -26.76 -24.41 30.64
N GLN A 185 -26.59 -25.57 30.04
CA GLN A 185 -27.69 -26.51 29.79
C GLN A 185 -28.29 -26.99 31.12
N ILE A 186 -27.46 -27.39 32.08
CA ILE A 186 -27.93 -27.77 33.43
C ILE A 186 -28.57 -26.57 34.15
N TYR A 187 -27.99 -25.37 34.05
CA TYR A 187 -28.55 -24.15 34.62
C TYR A 187 -29.95 -23.84 34.05
N ASN A 188 -30.13 -24.01 32.74
CA ASN A 188 -31.40 -23.73 32.04
C ASN A 188 -32.47 -24.79 32.34
N THR A 189 -32.08 -26.07 32.46
CA THR A 189 -32.98 -27.17 32.86
C THR A 189 -33.34 -27.10 34.35
N GLY A 190 -32.40 -26.63 35.18
CA GLY A 190 -32.52 -26.47 36.64
C GLY A 190 -33.45 -25.35 37.11
N LYS A 191 -34.30 -24.78 36.24
CA LYS A 191 -35.30 -23.75 36.59
C LYS A 191 -36.15 -24.11 37.82
N GLN A 192 -36.33 -25.38 38.16
CA GLN A 192 -37.05 -25.80 39.39
C GLN A 192 -36.24 -25.66 40.69
N LEU A 193 -34.91 -25.64 40.64
CA LEU A 193 -34.00 -25.57 41.80
C LEU A 193 -33.57 -24.13 42.14
N LEU A 194 -33.85 -23.16 41.26
CA LEU A 194 -33.49 -21.76 41.44
C LEU A 194 -34.54 -20.99 42.26
N PRO A 195 -34.16 -19.97 43.05
CA PRO A 195 -35.11 -19.11 43.74
C PRO A 195 -36.07 -18.40 42.75
N VAL A 196 -37.33 -18.20 43.17
CA VAL A 196 -38.47 -17.71 42.36
C VAL A 196 -38.14 -16.44 41.52
N ARG A 197 -37.21 -15.59 41.99
CA ARG A 197 -36.79 -14.38 41.29
C ARG A 197 -36.01 -14.64 39.99
N LEU A 198 -35.27 -15.74 39.90
CA LEU A 198 -34.52 -16.15 38.71
C LEU A 198 -35.36 -17.00 37.74
N GLN A 199 -36.45 -17.62 38.23
CA GLN A 199 -37.39 -18.40 37.42
C GLN A 199 -38.21 -17.55 36.44
N GLN A 200 -38.37 -16.24 36.72
CA GLN A 200 -39.13 -15.30 35.90
C GLN A 200 -38.42 -14.88 34.60
N SER A 201 -37.18 -15.31 34.37
CA SER A 201 -36.46 -15.04 33.12
C SER A 201 -36.85 -16.05 32.03
N PRO A 202 -37.05 -15.62 30.76
CA PRO A 202 -37.25 -16.55 29.65
C PRO A 202 -36.08 -17.56 29.57
N PRO A 203 -36.34 -18.82 29.18
CA PRO A 203 -35.27 -19.81 29.06
C PRO A 203 -34.18 -19.31 28.10
N LEU A 204 -32.92 -19.51 28.48
CA LEU A 204 -31.79 -19.15 27.63
C LEU A 204 -31.89 -19.93 26.32
N LEU A 205 -31.82 -19.22 25.19
CA LEU A 205 -31.71 -19.85 23.88
C LEU A 205 -30.26 -20.31 23.68
N LEU A 206 -30.01 -21.56 24.05
CA LEU A 206 -28.69 -22.16 23.92
C LEU A 206 -28.51 -22.79 22.53
N PRO A 207 -27.33 -22.69 21.93
CA PRO A 207 -27.03 -23.37 20.68
C PRO A 207 -27.20 -24.89 20.80
N GLN A 208 -27.66 -25.52 19.72
CA GLN A 208 -27.72 -26.98 19.60
C GLN A 208 -26.69 -27.47 18.59
N SER A 209 -26.19 -28.69 18.79
CA SER A 209 -25.28 -29.32 17.85
C SER A 209 -26.00 -29.58 16.52
N ASN A 210 -25.32 -29.31 15.41
CA ASN A 210 -25.87 -29.59 14.08
C ASN A 210 -25.72 -31.07 13.69
N GLY A 211 -25.34 -31.96 14.62
CA GLY A 211 -25.08 -33.37 14.34
C GLY A 211 -23.80 -33.63 13.54
N SER A 212 -23.02 -32.58 13.28
CA SER A 212 -21.79 -32.66 12.51
C SER A 212 -20.67 -33.29 13.34
N LYS A 213 -19.85 -34.14 12.71
CA LYS A 213 -18.60 -34.62 13.34
C LYS A 213 -17.52 -33.53 13.42
N LYS A 214 -17.70 -32.38 12.75
CA LYS A 214 -16.75 -31.26 12.81
C LYS A 214 -16.89 -30.52 14.13
N LEU A 215 -15.79 -29.95 14.59
CA LEU A 215 -15.77 -29.05 15.73
C LEU A 215 -16.54 -27.78 15.37
N GLU A 216 -17.50 -27.43 16.21
CA GLU A 216 -18.28 -26.20 16.08
C GLU A 216 -17.67 -25.14 16.99
N TYR A 217 -17.39 -23.95 16.46
CA TYR A 217 -16.70 -22.90 17.19
C TYR A 217 -17.49 -21.60 17.18
N VAL A 218 -17.27 -20.80 18.21
CA VAL A 218 -17.78 -19.43 18.31
C VAL A 218 -16.65 -18.46 18.61
N TRP A 219 -16.79 -17.21 18.13
CA TRP A 219 -15.84 -16.15 18.43
C TRP A 219 -16.18 -15.53 19.78
N ILE A 220 -15.18 -15.51 20.66
CA ILE A 220 -15.37 -15.08 22.04
C ILE A 220 -15.20 -13.57 22.13
N ASN A 221 -16.21 -12.90 22.67
CA ASN A 221 -16.11 -11.54 23.11
C ASN A 221 -15.54 -11.51 24.53
N TRP A 222 -14.21 -11.53 24.66
CA TRP A 222 -13.55 -11.47 25.97
C TRP A 222 -13.99 -10.21 26.73
N PRO A 223 -14.60 -10.29 27.92
CA PRO A 223 -15.13 -9.10 28.60
C PRO A 223 -14.00 -8.15 29.04
N GLU A 224 -13.13 -8.68 29.90
CA GLU A 224 -11.99 -7.97 30.46
C GLU A 224 -10.79 -8.91 30.62
N LYS A 225 -9.67 -8.40 31.13
CA LYS A 225 -8.55 -9.24 31.57
C LYS A 225 -9.04 -10.25 32.60
N THR A 226 -8.45 -11.43 32.59
CA THR A 226 -8.89 -12.56 33.45
C THR A 226 -8.71 -12.29 34.94
N GLU A 227 -7.80 -11.38 35.32
CA GLU A 227 -7.54 -10.97 36.71
C GLU A 227 -8.76 -10.33 37.40
N PHE A 228 -9.73 -9.82 36.63
CA PHE A 228 -10.95 -9.20 37.16
C PHE A 228 -12.11 -10.19 37.35
N LEU A 229 -11.99 -11.44 36.87
CA LEU A 229 -13.00 -12.45 37.15
C LEU A 229 -12.89 -12.89 38.61
N PRO A 230 -13.98 -12.87 39.42
CA PRO A 230 -13.92 -13.26 40.83
C PRO A 230 -13.35 -14.67 41.00
N THR A 231 -12.14 -14.75 41.54
CA THR A 231 -11.35 -15.98 41.67
C THR A 231 -10.99 -16.17 43.14
N TYR A 232 -11.29 -17.36 43.67
CA TYR A 232 -11.09 -17.72 45.08
C TYR A 232 -10.19 -18.95 45.18
N SER A 233 -9.24 -18.94 46.10
CA SER A 233 -8.33 -20.07 46.30
C SER A 233 -9.08 -21.34 46.74
N PHE A 234 -8.78 -22.49 46.15
CA PHE A 234 -9.41 -23.76 46.48
C PHE A 234 -9.27 -24.09 47.97
N VAL A 235 -8.08 -23.86 48.56
CA VAL A 235 -7.87 -24.06 50.00
C VAL A 235 -8.81 -23.22 50.85
N ASP A 236 -9.00 -21.95 50.52
CA ASP A 236 -9.81 -21.06 51.35
C ASP A 236 -11.29 -21.44 51.31
N VAL A 237 -11.78 -21.92 50.16
CA VAL A 237 -13.13 -22.46 50.04
C VAL A 237 -13.27 -23.79 50.79
N ALA A 238 -12.35 -24.74 50.57
CA ALA A 238 -12.41 -26.07 51.18
C ALA A 238 -12.29 -26.04 52.72
N GLU A 239 -11.68 -25.00 53.27
CA GLU A 239 -11.57 -24.74 54.72
C GLU A 239 -12.70 -23.89 55.29
N GLY A 240 -13.63 -23.40 54.45
CA GLY A 240 -14.76 -22.59 54.91
C GLY A 240 -14.37 -21.20 55.41
N LYS A 241 -13.30 -20.60 54.87
CA LYS A 241 -12.86 -19.24 55.26
C LYS A 241 -13.70 -18.12 54.65
N LEU A 242 -14.51 -18.43 53.64
CA LEU A 242 -15.33 -17.46 52.92
C LEU A 242 -16.76 -17.44 53.47
N PRO A 243 -17.47 -16.29 53.38
CA PRO A 243 -18.88 -16.22 53.74
C PRO A 243 -19.75 -17.21 52.96
N ASN A 244 -20.72 -17.84 53.62
CA ASN A 244 -21.59 -18.84 52.98
C ASN A 244 -22.34 -18.29 51.75
N GLU A 245 -22.67 -17.00 51.71
CA GLU A 245 -23.41 -16.40 50.58
C GLU A 245 -22.56 -16.13 49.32
N THR A 246 -21.23 -16.28 49.39
CA THR A 246 -20.32 -15.91 48.29
C THR A 246 -20.61 -16.62 46.97
N PHE A 247 -21.06 -17.88 47.03
CA PHE A 247 -21.26 -18.74 45.86
C PHE A 247 -22.74 -19.00 45.53
N LYS A 248 -23.66 -18.45 46.31
CA LYS A 248 -25.10 -18.67 46.13
C LYS A 248 -25.55 -18.21 44.75
N ASP A 249 -26.33 -19.07 44.07
CA ASP A 249 -26.90 -18.81 42.74
C ASP A 249 -25.87 -18.50 41.63
N LYS A 250 -24.57 -18.82 41.84
CA LYS A 250 -23.49 -18.60 40.87
C LYS A 250 -23.10 -19.86 40.11
N LEU A 251 -22.60 -19.66 38.89
CA LEU A 251 -21.94 -20.65 38.06
C LEU A 251 -20.46 -20.72 38.47
N ILE A 252 -20.05 -21.83 39.05
CA ILE A 252 -18.74 -21.99 39.66
C ILE A 252 -17.89 -22.91 38.80
N LEU A 253 -16.75 -22.40 38.34
CA LEU A 253 -15.73 -23.19 37.66
C LEU A 253 -14.64 -23.58 38.66
N VAL A 254 -14.24 -24.84 38.70
CA VAL A 254 -13.18 -25.35 39.57
C VAL A 254 -12.07 -25.94 38.71
N GLY A 255 -10.85 -25.41 38.77
CA GLY A 255 -9.75 -25.86 37.91
C GLY A 255 -8.43 -25.16 38.17
N THR A 256 -7.41 -25.49 37.38
CA THR A 256 -6.04 -25.02 37.59
C THR A 256 -5.84 -23.58 37.16
N THR A 257 -5.30 -22.76 38.06
CA THR A 257 -4.83 -21.39 37.77
C THR A 257 -3.38 -21.17 38.19
N ALA A 258 -2.72 -22.20 38.74
CA ALA A 258 -1.29 -22.17 39.02
C ALA A 258 -0.48 -22.00 37.74
N ILE A 259 0.71 -21.40 37.87
CA ILE A 259 1.58 -21.10 36.73
C ILE A 259 1.96 -22.41 36.03
N ALA A 260 2.04 -22.37 34.69
CA ALA A 260 2.43 -23.48 33.82
C ALA A 260 1.45 -24.67 33.73
N LEU A 261 0.31 -24.64 34.42
CA LEU A 261 -0.77 -25.62 34.23
C LEU A 261 -1.83 -25.07 33.27
N ASP A 262 -2.04 -25.73 32.13
CA ASP A 262 -3.04 -25.36 31.11
C ASP A 262 -2.96 -23.88 30.62
N PRO A 263 -1.78 -23.40 30.15
CA PRO A 263 -1.60 -22.01 29.77
C PRO A 263 -2.29 -21.67 28.45
N ILE A 264 -2.95 -20.51 28.40
CA ILE A 264 -3.53 -19.93 27.18
C ILE A 264 -3.19 -18.44 27.06
N LEU A 265 -3.18 -17.93 25.83
CA LEU A 265 -3.05 -16.50 25.52
C LEU A 265 -4.41 -15.96 25.06
N THR A 266 -4.78 -14.75 25.50
CA THR A 266 -6.02 -14.10 25.06
C THR A 266 -5.71 -12.75 24.40
N PRO A 267 -6.65 -12.16 23.64
CA PRO A 267 -6.46 -10.83 23.06
C PRO A 267 -6.08 -9.75 24.09
N LEU A 268 -6.50 -9.91 25.35
CA LEU A 268 -6.26 -8.96 26.45
C LEU A 268 -5.10 -9.36 27.40
N ASN A 269 -4.70 -10.64 27.40
CA ASN A 269 -3.63 -11.21 28.22
C ASN A 269 -2.54 -11.84 27.33
N GLN A 270 -1.79 -11.00 26.61
CA GLN A 270 -0.73 -11.47 25.68
C GLN A 270 0.65 -11.61 26.36
N ASN A 271 0.95 -10.77 27.37
CA ASN A 271 2.26 -10.74 28.00
C ASN A 271 2.42 -11.79 29.12
N ILE A 272 1.33 -12.09 29.83
CA ILE A 272 1.29 -13.07 30.90
C ILE A 272 0.19 -14.07 30.54
N PRO A 273 0.53 -15.33 30.22
CA PRO A 273 -0.45 -16.36 29.94
C PRO A 273 -1.41 -16.55 31.11
N THR A 274 -2.66 -16.84 30.78
CA THR A 274 -3.71 -17.22 31.74
C THR A 274 -4.02 -18.71 31.58
N ASN A 275 -5.13 -19.20 32.10
CA ASN A 275 -5.46 -20.64 32.11
C ASN A 275 -6.76 -20.96 31.36
N GLY A 276 -6.90 -22.19 30.85
CA GLY A 276 -8.06 -22.63 30.05
C GLY A 276 -9.41 -22.48 30.74
N ILE A 277 -9.45 -22.56 32.07
CA ILE A 277 -10.65 -22.31 32.87
C ILE A 277 -11.31 -20.94 32.57
N TYR A 278 -10.52 -19.92 32.28
CA TYR A 278 -11.03 -18.58 31.95
C TYR A 278 -11.68 -18.54 30.56
N LEU A 279 -11.30 -19.43 29.63
CA LEU A 279 -12.00 -19.59 28.36
C LEU A 279 -13.42 -20.14 28.56
N HIS A 280 -13.59 -21.08 29.49
CA HIS A 280 -14.92 -21.56 29.88
C HIS A 280 -15.74 -20.45 30.54
N GLY A 281 -15.13 -19.64 31.41
CA GLY A 281 -15.76 -18.45 31.97
C GLY A 281 -16.23 -17.47 30.89
N ALA A 282 -15.36 -17.17 29.91
CA ALA A 282 -15.69 -16.26 28.81
C ALA A 282 -16.81 -16.81 27.92
N LEU A 283 -16.81 -18.12 27.65
CA LEU A 283 -17.88 -18.76 26.91
C LEU A 283 -19.22 -18.68 27.65
N ILE A 284 -19.23 -18.94 28.96
CA ILE A 284 -20.45 -18.81 29.79
C ILE A 284 -20.96 -17.37 29.75
N ASP A 285 -20.09 -16.38 29.97
CA ASP A 285 -20.41 -14.95 29.91
C ASP A 285 -21.07 -14.57 28.57
N ASN A 286 -20.46 -14.99 27.47
CA ASN A 286 -20.92 -14.69 26.12
C ASN A 286 -22.31 -15.31 25.82
N LEU A 287 -22.55 -16.54 26.28
CA LEU A 287 -23.81 -17.24 26.05
C LEU A 287 -24.93 -16.76 26.98
N LEU A 288 -24.59 -16.33 28.20
CA LEU A 288 -25.55 -15.77 29.15
C LEU A 288 -26.13 -14.44 28.67
N GLU A 289 -25.32 -13.59 28.06
CA GLU A 289 -25.74 -12.27 27.59
C GLU A 289 -25.87 -12.17 26.06
N SER A 290 -25.71 -13.28 25.32
CA SER A 290 -25.75 -13.32 23.86
C SER A 290 -24.78 -12.32 23.20
N LYS A 291 -23.56 -12.21 23.75
CA LYS A 291 -22.53 -11.23 23.36
C LYS A 291 -21.47 -11.76 22.40
N LEU A 292 -21.71 -12.91 21.75
CA LEU A 292 -20.75 -13.53 20.84
C LEU A 292 -20.34 -12.58 19.70
N ILE A 293 -19.08 -12.67 19.28
CA ILE A 293 -18.61 -11.91 18.12
C ILE A 293 -19.07 -12.59 16.84
N HIS A 294 -19.58 -11.80 15.91
CA HIS A 294 -19.97 -12.25 14.59
C HIS A 294 -18.98 -11.70 13.55
N PRO A 295 -18.10 -12.53 12.97
CA PRO A 295 -17.17 -12.06 11.96
C PRO A 295 -17.86 -11.93 10.60
N LEU A 296 -17.57 -10.84 9.87
CA LEU A 296 -17.99 -10.71 8.48
C LEU A 296 -17.04 -11.51 7.58
N GLN A 297 -17.35 -12.79 7.37
CA GLN A 297 -16.53 -13.73 6.59
C GLN A 297 -17.23 -14.25 5.33
N GLY A 298 -16.47 -14.91 4.46
CA GLY A 298 -16.97 -15.52 3.24
C GLY A 298 -17.28 -14.52 2.12
N TRP A 299 -18.35 -14.78 1.37
CA TRP A 299 -18.71 -14.03 0.16
C TRP A 299 -19.16 -12.58 0.47
N MET A 300 -19.74 -12.33 1.65
CA MET A 300 -20.14 -10.99 2.06
C MET A 300 -18.94 -10.04 2.18
N ALA A 301 -17.80 -10.53 2.66
CA ALA A 301 -16.56 -9.75 2.71
C ALA A 301 -16.09 -9.36 1.30
N ILE A 302 -16.20 -10.28 0.33
CA ILE A 302 -15.87 -10.01 -1.07
C ILE A 302 -16.78 -8.90 -1.63
N VAL A 303 -18.09 -8.97 -1.38
CA VAL A 303 -19.04 -7.93 -1.81
C VAL A 303 -18.67 -6.57 -1.22
N VAL A 304 -18.32 -6.52 0.07
CA VAL A 304 -17.84 -5.29 0.71
C VAL A 304 -16.57 -4.76 0.04
N LEU A 305 -15.60 -5.62 -0.29
CA LEU A 305 -14.36 -5.19 -0.98
C LEU A 305 -14.65 -4.59 -2.36
N PHE A 306 -15.61 -5.13 -3.12
CA PHE A 306 -16.01 -4.56 -4.41
C PHE A 306 -16.71 -3.22 -4.26
N ILE A 307 -17.68 -3.11 -3.36
CA ILE A 307 -18.36 -1.84 -3.08
C ILE A 307 -17.32 -0.78 -2.66
N PHE A 308 -16.40 -1.15 -1.77
CA PHE A 308 -15.35 -0.28 -1.29
C PHE A 308 -14.37 0.10 -2.40
N GLY A 309 -13.92 -0.85 -3.23
CA GLY A 309 -13.05 -0.58 -4.38
C GLY A 309 -13.67 0.39 -5.38
N PHE A 310 -14.94 0.21 -5.74
CA PHE A 310 -15.63 1.12 -6.68
C PHE A 310 -15.82 2.53 -6.11
N THR A 311 -16.28 2.62 -4.86
CA THR A 311 -16.53 3.89 -4.18
C THR A 311 -15.23 4.68 -3.96
N THR A 312 -14.18 4.01 -3.47
CA THR A 312 -12.85 4.63 -3.27
C THR A 312 -12.24 5.11 -4.59
N SER A 313 -12.31 4.30 -5.65
CA SER A 313 -11.81 4.69 -6.98
C SER A 313 -12.53 5.90 -7.55
N GLY A 314 -13.87 5.93 -7.45
CA GLY A 314 -14.67 7.08 -7.89
C GLY A 314 -14.32 8.37 -7.13
N LEU A 315 -14.15 8.29 -5.80
CA LEU A 315 -13.79 9.43 -4.97
C LEU A 315 -12.37 9.95 -5.25
N LEU A 316 -11.40 9.05 -5.43
CA LEU A 316 -10.00 9.42 -5.65
C LEU A 316 -9.73 9.90 -7.08
N TYR A 317 -10.46 9.39 -8.09
CA TYR A 317 -10.22 9.72 -9.50
C TYR A 317 -10.36 11.22 -9.81
N VAL A 318 -11.32 11.90 -9.18
CA VAL A 318 -11.60 13.33 -9.43
C VAL A 318 -10.58 14.26 -8.74
N GLN A 319 -9.79 13.72 -7.81
CA GLN A 319 -8.88 14.52 -7.00
C GLN A 319 -7.49 14.60 -7.65
N GLY A 320 -6.81 15.73 -7.46
CA GLY A 320 -5.36 15.83 -7.68
C GLY A 320 -4.57 15.09 -6.58
N TYR A 321 -3.26 14.91 -6.75
CA TYR A 321 -2.42 14.11 -5.85
C TYR A 321 -2.62 14.41 -4.34
N ARG A 322 -2.56 15.69 -3.94
CA ARG A 322 -2.76 16.10 -2.54
C ARG A 322 -4.17 15.75 -2.02
N GLY A 323 -5.18 15.94 -2.86
CA GLY A 323 -6.56 15.58 -2.54
C GLY A 323 -6.74 14.06 -2.40
N ARG A 324 -6.09 13.26 -3.26
CA ARG A 324 -6.12 11.80 -3.16
C ARG A 324 -5.54 11.30 -1.84
N VAL A 325 -4.40 11.84 -1.41
CA VAL A 325 -3.78 11.47 -0.13
C VAL A 325 -4.73 11.78 1.03
N LEU A 326 -5.30 12.99 1.06
CA LEU A 326 -6.23 13.40 2.11
C LEU A 326 -7.49 12.52 2.15
N VAL A 327 -8.11 12.28 0.99
CA VAL A 327 -9.31 11.43 0.90
C VAL A 327 -9.01 9.98 1.29
N ALA A 328 -7.86 9.42 0.87
CA ALA A 328 -7.45 8.06 1.25
C ALA A 328 -7.26 7.92 2.77
N LEU A 329 -6.65 8.93 3.43
CA LEU A 329 -6.49 8.96 4.88
C LEU A 329 -7.84 9.07 5.60
N LEU A 330 -8.74 9.93 5.11
CA LEU A 330 -10.09 10.08 5.68
C LEU A 330 -10.91 8.79 5.53
N LEU A 331 -10.88 8.15 4.37
CA LEU A 331 -11.58 6.88 4.15
C LEU A 331 -11.00 5.76 5.03
N SER A 332 -9.68 5.71 5.19
CA SER A 332 -9.02 4.75 6.06
C SER A 332 -9.41 4.95 7.54
N SER A 333 -9.33 6.19 8.02
CA SER A 333 -9.72 6.54 9.39
C SER A 333 -11.21 6.30 9.65
N GLY A 334 -12.06 6.69 8.69
CA GLY A 334 -13.50 6.45 8.75
C GLY A 334 -13.84 4.96 8.81
N TRP A 335 -13.15 4.12 8.02
CA TRP A 335 -13.35 2.68 8.03
C TRP A 335 -12.93 2.05 9.36
N ILE A 336 -11.75 2.40 9.89
CA ILE A 336 -11.27 1.91 11.19
C ILE A 336 -12.25 2.33 12.30
N SER A 337 -12.73 3.56 12.27
CA SER A 337 -13.69 4.08 13.24
C SER A 337 -15.02 3.34 13.17
N LEU A 338 -15.54 3.08 11.95
CA LEU A 338 -16.75 2.30 11.75
C LEU A 338 -16.59 0.86 12.24
N ALA A 339 -15.47 0.21 11.92
CA ALA A 339 -15.15 -1.14 12.38
C ALA A 339 -15.09 -1.20 13.91
N LEU A 340 -14.48 -0.20 14.56
CA LEU A 340 -14.43 -0.11 16.02
C LEU A 340 -15.82 0.07 16.62
N LEU A 341 -16.65 0.99 16.10
CA LEU A 341 -18.00 1.20 16.61
C LEU A 341 -18.89 -0.03 16.47
N LEU A 342 -18.87 -0.69 15.30
CA LEU A 342 -19.62 -1.92 15.07
C LEU A 342 -19.13 -3.07 15.96
N PHE A 343 -17.83 -3.13 16.22
CA PHE A 343 -17.24 -4.12 17.12
C PHE A 343 -17.70 -3.91 18.58
N ILE A 344 -17.74 -2.67 19.06
CA ILE A 344 -18.13 -2.34 20.44
C ILE A 344 -19.64 -2.52 20.65
N PHE A 345 -20.46 -1.94 19.77
CA PHE A 345 -21.90 -1.82 20.00
C PHE A 345 -22.73 -2.95 19.37
N ALA A 346 -22.26 -3.56 18.28
CA ALA A 346 -23.00 -4.60 17.55
C ALA A 346 -22.30 -5.97 17.58
N GLN A 347 -21.19 -6.10 18.32
CA GLN A 347 -20.37 -7.34 18.39
C GLN A 347 -19.98 -7.88 17.00
N LEU A 348 -19.93 -6.99 15.99
CA LEU A 348 -19.64 -7.35 14.61
C LEU A 348 -18.17 -7.08 14.30
N TRP A 349 -17.42 -8.13 13.94
CA TRP A 349 -16.04 -7.98 13.52
C TRP A 349 -15.95 -7.77 12.00
N MET A 350 -15.69 -6.51 11.63
CA MET A 350 -15.45 -6.10 10.24
C MET A 350 -13.97 -6.27 9.86
N PRO A 351 -13.66 -6.70 8.62
CA PRO A 351 -12.28 -6.75 8.14
C PRO A 351 -11.69 -5.33 8.05
N ILE A 352 -10.46 -5.16 8.54
CA ILE A 352 -9.75 -3.89 8.56
C ILE A 352 -8.64 -3.90 7.50
N ALA A 353 -7.82 -4.95 7.47
CA ALA A 353 -6.65 -5.00 6.62
C ALA A 353 -7.02 -5.02 5.13
N ALA A 354 -8.00 -5.84 4.74
CA ALA A 354 -8.37 -5.97 3.33
C ALA A 354 -8.97 -4.68 2.71
N PRO A 355 -9.88 -3.94 3.38
CA PRO A 355 -10.35 -2.65 2.87
C PRO A 355 -9.26 -1.58 2.79
N LEU A 356 -8.37 -1.49 3.79
CA LEU A 356 -7.23 -0.57 3.76
C LEU A 356 -6.25 -0.91 2.62
N GLY A 357 -5.95 -2.20 2.44
CA GLY A 357 -5.15 -2.68 1.30
C GLY A 357 -5.80 -2.35 -0.04
N THR A 358 -7.14 -2.40 -0.13
CA THR A 358 -7.88 -2.03 -1.34
C THR A 358 -7.74 -0.54 -1.62
N ILE A 359 -7.86 0.35 -0.62
CA ILE A 359 -7.59 1.79 -0.79
C ILE A 359 -6.18 2.02 -1.32
N LEU A 360 -5.18 1.35 -0.74
CA LEU A 360 -3.79 1.48 -1.15
C LEU A 360 -3.58 1.05 -2.61
N LEU A 361 -4.15 -0.09 -3.01
CA LEU A 361 -4.08 -0.59 -4.38
C LEU A 361 -4.76 0.37 -5.38
N VAL A 362 -5.91 0.94 -5.02
CA VAL A 362 -6.59 1.96 -5.83
C VAL A 362 -5.71 3.20 -5.99
N PHE A 363 -5.11 3.67 -4.89
CA PHE A 363 -4.21 4.83 -4.91
C PHE A 363 -3.01 4.60 -5.85
N ILE A 364 -2.34 3.45 -5.72
CA ILE A 364 -1.22 3.07 -6.59
C ILE A 364 -1.67 2.98 -8.05
N GLY A 365 -2.79 2.30 -8.32
CA GLY A 365 -3.32 2.15 -9.67
C GLY A 365 -3.63 3.49 -10.35
N LEU A 366 -4.26 4.42 -9.63
CA LEU A 366 -4.54 5.77 -10.14
C LEU A 366 -3.27 6.59 -10.37
N GLN A 367 -2.25 6.43 -9.52
CA GLN A 367 -0.98 7.13 -9.67
C GLN A 367 -0.20 6.63 -10.90
N LEU A 368 -0.19 5.32 -11.15
CA LEU A 368 0.44 4.72 -12.32
C LEU A 368 -0.22 5.17 -13.62
N LEU A 369 -1.57 5.22 -13.65
CA LEU A 369 -2.30 5.71 -14.82
C LEU A 369 -1.98 7.18 -15.13
N GLU A 370 -1.99 8.04 -14.10
CA GLU A 370 -1.65 9.46 -14.27
C GLU A 370 -0.19 9.64 -14.74
N GLN A 371 0.73 8.83 -14.24
CA GLN A 371 2.13 8.86 -14.67
C GLN A 371 2.30 8.42 -16.13
N GLN A 372 1.59 7.38 -16.57
CA GLN A 372 1.61 6.94 -17.97
C GLN A 372 1.02 7.99 -18.91
N GLU A 373 -0.11 8.60 -18.56
CA GLU A 373 -0.71 9.69 -19.34
C GLU A 373 0.27 10.87 -19.48
N LYS A 374 0.95 11.24 -18.39
CA LYS A 374 1.98 12.29 -18.41
C LYS A 374 3.14 11.94 -19.34
N GLN A 375 3.65 10.70 -19.29
CA GLN A 375 4.74 10.27 -20.18
C GLN A 375 4.33 10.27 -21.65
N GLN A 376 3.12 9.81 -21.98
CA GLN A 376 2.60 9.82 -23.34
C GLN A 376 2.47 11.25 -23.88
N ILE A 377 1.90 12.16 -23.08
CA ILE A 377 1.80 13.58 -23.44
C ILE A 377 3.19 14.16 -23.69
N MET A 378 4.16 13.92 -22.81
CA MET A 378 5.54 14.39 -22.99
C MET A 378 6.20 13.81 -24.25
N SER A 379 5.94 12.54 -24.58
CA SER A 379 6.47 11.92 -25.81
C SER A 379 5.91 12.55 -27.09
N LEU A 380 4.67 13.03 -27.07
CA LEU A 380 4.05 13.73 -28.19
C LEU A 380 4.60 15.16 -28.31
N PHE A 381 4.82 15.85 -27.20
CA PHE A 381 5.48 17.16 -27.20
C PHE A 381 6.91 17.06 -27.75
N GLY A 382 7.69 16.04 -27.35
CA GLY A 382 9.07 15.85 -27.83
C GLY A 382 9.20 15.54 -29.33
N LYS A 383 8.12 15.12 -30.00
CA LYS A 383 8.10 14.94 -31.47
C LYS A 383 7.80 16.22 -32.24
N LEU A 384 7.22 17.22 -31.57
CA LEU A 384 6.82 18.49 -32.17
C LEU A 384 7.72 19.65 -31.75
N LEU A 385 8.51 19.46 -30.70
CA LEU A 385 9.41 20.42 -30.08
C LEU A 385 10.68 19.71 -29.60
N ALA A 386 11.84 20.36 -29.63
CA ALA A 386 13.06 19.80 -29.03
C ALA A 386 12.84 19.43 -27.54
N PRO A 387 13.34 18.30 -27.03
CA PRO A 387 13.06 17.81 -25.67
C PRO A 387 13.28 18.86 -24.57
N GLU A 388 14.27 19.72 -24.75
CA GLU A 388 14.66 20.81 -23.86
C GLU A 388 13.59 21.90 -23.81
N THR A 389 13.02 22.27 -24.97
CA THR A 389 11.94 23.26 -25.08
C THR A 389 10.62 22.72 -24.52
N ALA A 390 10.32 21.43 -24.71
CA ALA A 390 9.17 20.78 -24.09
C ALA A 390 9.27 20.78 -22.55
N LYS A 391 10.48 20.54 -22.00
CA LYS A 391 10.74 20.65 -20.56
C LYS A 391 10.55 22.07 -20.06
N LEU A 392 11.04 23.09 -20.78
CA LEU A 392 10.83 24.50 -20.43
C LEU A 392 9.33 24.83 -20.36
N ILE A 393 8.58 24.50 -21.41
CA ILE A 393 7.12 24.72 -21.49
C ILE A 393 6.41 24.04 -20.33
N TRP A 394 6.82 22.83 -19.97
CA TRP A 394 6.23 22.12 -18.84
C TRP A 394 6.54 22.80 -17.49
N GLN A 395 7.79 23.22 -17.28
CA GLN A 395 8.20 23.90 -16.05
C GLN A 395 7.50 25.25 -15.88
N ARG A 396 7.29 25.96 -16.99
CA ARG A 396 6.66 27.29 -17.02
C ARG A 396 5.20 27.25 -17.50
N LYS A 397 4.53 26.10 -17.36
CA LYS A 397 3.15 25.93 -17.82
C LYS A 397 2.20 26.97 -17.25
N GLU A 398 2.39 27.39 -15.99
CA GLU A 398 1.54 28.37 -15.32
C GLU A 398 1.69 29.76 -15.94
N GLU A 399 2.90 30.15 -16.36
CA GLU A 399 3.16 31.37 -17.11
C GLU A 399 2.36 31.34 -18.42
N ILE A 400 2.53 30.27 -19.22
CA ILE A 400 1.82 30.10 -20.50
C ILE A 400 0.30 30.08 -20.32
N PHE A 401 -0.22 29.46 -19.26
CA PHE A 401 -1.66 29.45 -18.98
C PHE A 401 -2.22 30.84 -18.64
N GLN A 402 -1.41 31.73 -18.08
CA GLN A 402 -1.82 33.08 -17.69
C GLN A 402 -1.63 34.11 -18.81
N SER A 403 -0.49 34.11 -19.49
CA SER A 403 -0.13 35.07 -20.54
C SER A 403 -0.50 34.60 -21.95
N GLY A 404 -0.69 33.29 -22.15
CA GLY A 404 -0.86 32.65 -23.46
C GLY A 404 0.46 32.36 -24.19
N GLU A 405 1.59 32.89 -23.72
CA GLU A 405 2.89 32.88 -24.44
C GLU A 405 4.08 32.85 -23.45
N LEU A 406 5.25 32.33 -23.86
CA LEU A 406 6.48 32.44 -23.07
C LEU A 406 7.07 33.85 -23.23
N GLN A 407 7.34 34.52 -22.11
CA GLN A 407 7.89 35.87 -22.14
C GLN A 407 9.30 35.93 -22.72
N ALA A 408 9.61 37.06 -23.35
CA ALA A 408 10.92 37.33 -23.92
C ALA A 408 12.00 37.41 -22.83
N GLN A 409 13.12 36.72 -23.04
CA GLN A 409 14.27 36.72 -22.13
C GLN A 409 15.57 36.90 -22.91
N GLU A 410 16.41 37.83 -22.47
CA GLU A 410 17.76 37.99 -22.97
C GLU A 410 18.67 36.88 -22.41
N MET A 411 19.35 36.17 -23.31
CA MET A 411 20.27 35.08 -22.98
C MET A 411 21.53 35.18 -23.86
N VAL A 412 22.65 34.65 -23.38
CA VAL A 412 23.82 34.43 -24.24
C VAL A 412 23.66 33.08 -24.91
N ALA A 413 23.80 33.04 -26.24
CA ALA A 413 23.68 31.81 -27.00
C ALA A 413 24.73 31.73 -28.09
N THR A 414 25.12 30.50 -28.42
CA THR A 414 25.96 30.21 -29.59
C THR A 414 25.07 29.72 -30.72
N VAL A 415 24.93 30.54 -31.76
CA VAL A 415 24.06 30.29 -32.91
C VAL A 415 24.89 29.66 -34.03
N LEU A 416 24.41 28.52 -34.54
CA LEU A 416 24.96 27.80 -35.68
C LEU A 416 23.97 27.90 -36.84
N PHE A 417 24.44 28.38 -37.98
CA PHE A 417 23.75 28.27 -39.26
C PHE A 417 24.53 27.35 -40.18
N MET A 418 23.81 26.50 -40.90
CA MET A 418 24.33 25.63 -41.92
C MET A 418 23.41 25.65 -43.14
N ASP A 419 23.99 25.64 -44.33
CA ASP A 419 23.26 25.54 -45.60
C ASP A 419 23.96 24.58 -46.58
N ILE A 420 23.19 23.94 -47.48
CA ILE A 420 23.76 23.07 -48.52
C ILE A 420 24.30 23.93 -49.67
N ARG A 421 25.50 23.60 -50.14
CA ARG A 421 26.08 24.23 -51.34
C ARG A 421 25.42 23.68 -52.59
N GLY A 422 24.91 24.57 -53.44
CA GLY A 422 24.35 24.20 -54.74
C GLY A 422 23.00 23.48 -54.68
N PHE A 423 22.27 23.58 -53.57
CA PHE A 423 20.97 22.89 -53.39
C PHE A 423 19.98 23.15 -54.52
N THR A 424 19.87 24.40 -55.00
CA THR A 424 18.97 24.74 -56.12
C THR A 424 19.24 23.86 -57.34
N THR A 425 20.51 23.76 -57.76
CA THR A 425 20.93 22.90 -58.87
C THR A 425 20.69 21.42 -58.59
N ILE A 426 20.87 20.95 -57.35
CA ILE A 426 20.56 19.57 -56.97
C ILE A 426 19.05 19.30 -57.07
N SER A 427 18.23 20.22 -56.57
CA SER A 427 16.78 20.09 -56.51
C SER A 427 16.10 20.08 -57.89
N GLU A 428 16.69 20.79 -58.87
CA GLU A 428 16.21 20.81 -60.26
C GLU A 428 16.45 19.49 -61.00
N ASN A 429 17.45 18.71 -60.55
CA ASN A 429 17.87 17.47 -61.21
C ASN A 429 17.32 16.19 -60.54
N LEU A 430 16.61 16.31 -59.42
CA LEU A 430 16.00 15.19 -58.70
C LEU A 430 14.48 15.18 -58.84
N SER A 431 13.87 14.00 -58.86
CA SER A 431 12.42 13.90 -58.74
C SER A 431 11.95 14.29 -57.32
N PRO A 432 10.71 14.79 -57.13
CA PRO A 432 10.25 15.25 -55.82
C PRO A 432 10.34 14.20 -54.69
N SER A 433 10.11 12.92 -55.00
CA SER A 433 10.23 11.83 -54.02
C SER A 433 11.68 11.53 -53.65
N GLN A 434 12.59 11.54 -54.64
CA GLN A 434 14.02 11.36 -54.39
C GLN A 434 14.60 12.54 -53.62
N LEU A 435 14.22 13.77 -53.96
CA LEU A 435 14.64 14.98 -53.27
C LEU A 435 14.22 14.96 -51.79
N LEU A 436 12.97 14.61 -51.50
CA LEU A 436 12.49 14.50 -50.11
C LEU A 436 13.23 13.44 -49.31
N GLY A 437 13.44 12.24 -49.88
CA GLY A 437 14.20 11.18 -49.23
C GLY A 437 15.66 11.56 -48.98
N TRP A 438 16.30 12.16 -49.97
CA TRP A 438 17.68 12.66 -49.89
C TRP A 438 17.83 13.77 -48.84
N LEU A 439 16.93 14.76 -48.84
CA LEU A 439 16.95 15.87 -47.89
C LEU A 439 16.71 15.38 -46.46
N ASN A 440 15.75 14.49 -46.25
CA ASN A 440 15.45 13.98 -44.90
C ASN A 440 16.62 13.18 -44.31
N ARG A 441 17.34 12.37 -45.12
CA ARG A 441 18.55 11.65 -44.67
C ARG A 441 19.65 12.61 -44.25
N TYR A 442 19.86 13.67 -45.03
CA TYR A 442 20.81 14.72 -44.70
C TYR A 442 20.43 15.44 -43.40
N LEU A 443 19.19 15.93 -43.32
CA LEU A 443 18.70 16.65 -42.14
C LEU A 443 18.79 15.75 -40.90
N GLU A 444 18.41 14.48 -40.98
CA GLU A 444 18.52 13.53 -39.88
C GLU A 444 19.97 13.35 -39.39
N ALA A 445 20.91 13.09 -40.31
CA ALA A 445 22.32 12.90 -39.97
C ALA A 445 22.93 14.15 -39.28
N MET A 446 22.64 15.34 -39.81
CA MET A 446 23.16 16.59 -39.26
C MET A 446 22.50 16.94 -37.93
N SER A 447 21.18 16.78 -37.84
CA SER A 447 20.40 17.04 -36.63
C SER A 447 20.86 16.20 -35.46
N ASN A 448 21.16 14.91 -35.68
CA ASN A 448 21.68 14.03 -34.64
C ASN A 448 23.02 14.55 -34.09
N CYS A 449 23.94 14.99 -34.97
CA CYS A 449 25.23 15.53 -34.53
C CYS A 449 25.11 16.74 -33.61
N ILE A 450 24.12 17.60 -33.87
CA ILE A 450 23.81 18.79 -33.09
C ILE A 450 23.19 18.40 -31.75
N MET A 451 22.14 17.57 -31.77
CA MET A 451 21.40 17.17 -30.57
C MET A 451 22.26 16.34 -29.60
N ASP A 452 23.11 15.44 -30.11
CA ASP A 452 24.03 14.62 -29.30
C ASP A 452 25.05 15.45 -28.50
N ARG A 453 25.23 16.72 -28.87
CA ARG A 453 26.13 17.68 -28.20
C ARG A 453 25.37 18.78 -27.47
N GLY A 454 24.08 18.58 -27.21
CA GLY A 454 23.25 19.51 -26.44
C GLY A 454 22.81 20.75 -27.22
N GLY A 455 22.92 20.73 -28.55
CA GLY A 455 22.38 21.79 -29.40
C GLY A 455 20.88 21.62 -29.60
N VAL A 456 20.15 22.73 -29.60
CA VAL A 456 18.71 22.79 -29.87
C VAL A 456 18.49 23.27 -31.30
N ILE A 457 17.81 22.47 -32.12
CA ILE A 457 17.41 22.89 -33.47
C ILE A 457 16.22 23.83 -33.34
N ASP A 458 16.43 25.09 -33.71
CA ASP A 458 15.41 26.13 -33.66
C ASP A 458 14.41 25.96 -34.82
N LYS A 459 14.92 25.84 -36.05
CA LYS A 459 14.11 25.52 -37.23
C LYS A 459 14.94 25.01 -38.40
N TYR A 460 14.25 24.33 -39.31
CA TYR A 460 14.70 24.07 -40.68
C TYR A 460 14.22 25.20 -41.59
N ILE A 461 15.10 25.70 -42.46
CA ILE A 461 14.80 26.77 -43.43
C ILE A 461 15.13 26.22 -44.83
N GLY A 462 14.22 25.43 -45.40
CA GLY A 462 14.52 24.69 -46.63
C GLY A 462 15.56 23.60 -46.36
N ASP A 463 16.73 23.73 -46.98
CA ASP A 463 17.92 22.90 -46.81
C ASP A 463 18.86 23.38 -45.69
N ALA A 464 18.63 24.57 -45.16
CA ALA A 464 19.41 25.12 -44.06
C ALA A 464 18.92 24.66 -42.67
N ILE A 465 19.86 24.50 -41.75
CA ILE A 465 19.60 24.23 -40.32
C ILE A 465 20.04 25.44 -39.49
N MET A 466 19.12 25.93 -38.66
CA MET A 466 19.42 26.88 -37.59
C MET A 466 19.39 26.13 -36.25
N ALA A 467 20.51 26.11 -35.56
CA ALA A 467 20.66 25.50 -34.24
C ALA A 467 21.30 26.46 -33.25
N VAL A 468 21.04 26.23 -31.96
CA VAL A 468 21.44 27.12 -30.89
C VAL A 468 21.92 26.31 -29.68
N PHE A 469 23.04 26.71 -29.10
CA PHE A 469 23.61 26.15 -27.87
C PHE A 469 23.51 27.20 -26.75
N GLY A 470 23.33 26.75 -25.50
CA GLY A 470 23.10 27.64 -24.35
C GLY A 470 21.66 28.10 -24.16
N ILE A 471 20.69 27.44 -24.82
CA ILE A 471 19.24 27.63 -24.63
C ILE A 471 18.57 26.27 -24.38
N PRO A 472 17.35 26.18 -23.81
CA PRO A 472 16.44 27.24 -23.33
C PRO A 472 16.72 27.74 -21.91
N PHE A 473 17.78 27.24 -21.27
CA PHE A 473 18.17 27.65 -19.91
C PHE A 473 19.38 28.58 -19.99
N SER A 474 19.27 29.76 -19.38
CA SER A 474 20.33 30.78 -19.45
C SER A 474 21.59 30.32 -18.72
N HIS A 475 22.72 30.33 -19.41
CA HIS A 475 24.05 30.15 -18.85
C HIS A 475 24.71 31.53 -18.64
N THR A 476 25.01 31.88 -17.39
CA THR A 476 25.63 33.16 -17.03
C THR A 476 27.12 33.07 -16.71
N GLU A 477 27.62 31.86 -16.43
CA GLU A 477 29.03 31.62 -16.15
C GLU A 477 29.85 31.50 -17.44
N ALA A 478 31.02 32.14 -17.47
CA ALA A 478 31.91 32.14 -18.63
C ALA A 478 32.37 30.73 -19.04
N SER A 479 32.53 29.82 -18.08
CA SER A 479 32.85 28.40 -18.30
C SER A 479 31.73 27.65 -19.01
N ALA A 480 30.47 27.92 -18.64
CA ALA A 480 29.31 27.30 -19.28
C ALA A 480 29.13 27.81 -20.72
N ILE A 481 29.30 29.12 -20.94
CA ILE A 481 29.28 29.70 -22.29
C ILE A 481 30.42 29.11 -23.15
N GLN A 482 31.62 28.99 -22.58
CA GLN A 482 32.74 28.32 -23.27
C GLN A 482 32.39 26.89 -23.66
N GLN A 483 31.73 26.13 -22.79
CA GLN A 483 31.29 24.77 -23.09
C GLN A 483 30.27 24.73 -24.24
N ASP A 484 29.34 25.68 -24.30
CA ASP A 484 28.38 25.79 -25.40
C ASP A 484 29.09 26.02 -26.74
N VAL A 485 30.13 26.88 -26.77
CA VAL A 485 30.94 27.11 -27.98
C VAL A 485 31.74 25.86 -28.36
N LEU A 486 32.34 25.18 -27.38
CA LEU A 486 33.05 23.92 -27.61
C LEU A 486 32.13 22.86 -28.21
N ASN A 487 30.91 22.74 -27.69
CA ASN A 487 29.90 21.81 -28.18
C ASN A 487 29.47 22.15 -29.61
N ALA A 488 29.25 23.43 -29.92
CA ALA A 488 28.88 23.88 -31.26
C ALA A 488 29.96 23.54 -32.30
N ILE A 489 31.22 23.83 -32.00
CA ILE A 489 32.35 23.51 -32.90
C ILE A 489 32.53 22.00 -33.01
N ALA A 490 32.45 21.26 -31.89
CA ALA A 490 32.53 19.81 -31.91
C ALA A 490 31.40 19.17 -32.72
N ALA A 491 30.20 19.77 -32.72
CA ALA A 491 29.08 19.34 -33.55
C ALA A 491 29.41 19.55 -35.03
N SER A 492 29.92 20.72 -35.40
CA SER A 492 30.31 21.02 -36.79
C SER A 492 31.38 20.07 -37.33
N LEU A 493 32.39 19.73 -36.54
CA LEU A 493 33.41 18.75 -36.95
C LEU A 493 32.83 17.35 -37.14
N ALA A 494 31.93 16.92 -36.23
CA ALA A 494 31.27 15.64 -36.35
C ALA A 494 30.27 15.58 -37.52
N MET A 495 29.60 16.69 -37.81
CA MET A 495 28.74 16.83 -38.99
C MET A 495 29.54 16.63 -40.27
N TYR A 496 30.77 17.15 -40.35
CA TYR A 496 31.65 16.88 -41.48
C TYR A 496 31.98 15.38 -41.61
N GLU A 497 32.39 14.73 -40.53
CA GLU A 497 32.70 13.29 -40.53
C GLU A 497 31.49 12.43 -40.94
N GLN A 498 30.31 12.74 -40.38
CA GLN A 498 29.06 12.06 -40.73
C GLN A 498 28.64 12.33 -42.18
N LEU A 499 28.88 13.54 -42.69
CA LEU A 499 28.61 13.86 -44.08
C LEU A 499 29.50 13.05 -45.03
N GLN A 500 30.77 12.83 -44.70
CA GLN A 500 31.64 11.97 -45.52
C GLN A 500 31.09 10.55 -45.62
N GLN A 501 30.61 10.00 -44.50
CA GLN A 501 29.99 8.66 -44.49
C GLN A 501 28.69 8.64 -45.30
N LEU A 502 27.84 9.67 -45.17
CA LEU A 502 26.61 9.78 -45.94
C LEU A 502 26.91 9.93 -47.44
N ASN A 503 27.89 10.75 -47.82
CA ASN A 503 28.29 10.93 -49.21
C ASN A 503 28.81 9.64 -49.85
N GLN A 504 29.56 8.80 -49.11
CA GLN A 504 29.96 7.48 -49.61
C GLN A 504 28.73 6.60 -49.95
N GLN A 505 27.68 6.66 -49.14
CA GLN A 505 26.44 5.94 -49.41
C GLN A 505 25.71 6.53 -50.62
N LEU A 506 25.59 7.86 -50.68
CA LEU A 506 24.94 8.56 -51.79
C LEU A 506 25.66 8.30 -53.12
N GLU A 507 26.99 8.22 -53.10
CA GLU A 507 27.81 7.90 -54.28
C GLU A 507 27.48 6.51 -54.83
N VAL A 508 27.41 5.50 -53.96
CA VAL A 508 27.04 4.11 -54.33
C VAL A 508 25.62 4.05 -54.88
N GLU A 509 24.71 4.87 -54.36
CA GLU A 509 23.33 4.96 -54.80
C GLU A 509 23.14 5.83 -56.07
N GLY A 510 24.22 6.45 -56.59
CA GLY A 510 24.17 7.34 -57.75
C GLY A 510 23.44 8.65 -57.49
N LEU A 511 23.33 9.07 -56.22
CA LEU A 511 22.70 10.32 -55.80
C LEU A 511 23.72 11.46 -55.69
N PRO A 512 23.29 12.73 -55.82
CA PRO A 512 24.17 13.89 -55.68
C PRO A 512 24.85 13.95 -54.32
N LEU A 513 26.17 14.21 -54.34
CA LEU A 513 26.97 14.42 -53.13
C LEU A 513 26.66 15.78 -52.51
N ILE A 514 26.72 15.83 -51.19
CA ILE A 514 26.39 17.01 -50.40
C ILE A 514 27.67 17.71 -49.95
N GLN A 515 27.66 19.04 -50.01
CA GLN A 515 28.61 19.90 -49.33
C GLN A 515 27.83 20.96 -48.56
N PHE A 516 28.35 21.44 -47.44
CA PHE A 516 27.72 22.52 -46.67
C PHE A 516 28.69 23.67 -46.38
N GLY A 517 28.15 24.79 -45.92
CA GLY A 517 28.88 25.82 -45.18
C GLY A 517 28.32 25.93 -43.77
N ILE A 518 29.19 26.25 -42.79
CA ILE A 518 28.76 26.51 -41.41
C ILE A 518 29.25 27.89 -40.97
N GLY A 519 28.35 28.66 -40.36
CA GLY A 519 28.65 29.90 -39.66
C GLY A 519 28.26 29.82 -38.19
N ILE A 520 29.18 30.15 -37.28
CA ILE A 520 28.91 30.17 -35.83
C ILE A 520 29.23 31.54 -35.25
N HIS A 521 28.30 32.07 -34.45
CA HIS A 521 28.55 33.27 -33.66
C HIS A 521 27.91 33.17 -32.27
N THR A 522 28.58 33.73 -31.27
CA THR A 522 28.17 33.73 -29.86
C THR A 522 27.90 35.15 -29.42
N GLY A 523 26.72 35.38 -28.84
CA GLY A 523 26.31 36.70 -28.41
C GLY A 523 24.95 36.70 -27.72
N ILE A 524 24.48 37.89 -27.37
CA ILE A 524 23.19 38.08 -26.73
C ILE A 524 22.08 37.86 -27.76
N VAL A 525 21.06 37.09 -27.38
CA VAL A 525 19.83 36.84 -28.14
C VAL A 525 18.63 37.07 -27.24
N VAL A 526 17.50 37.40 -27.85
CA VAL A 526 16.19 37.41 -27.19
C VAL A 526 15.50 36.09 -27.52
N THR A 527 15.17 35.31 -26.51
CA THR A 527 14.42 34.06 -26.63
C THR A 527 12.98 34.28 -26.19
N GLY A 528 12.00 33.67 -26.86
CA GLY A 528 10.60 33.83 -26.47
C GLY A 528 9.63 33.24 -27.49
N SER A 529 8.33 33.35 -27.20
CA SER A 529 7.29 33.03 -28.18
C SER A 529 7.29 34.05 -29.32
N VAL A 530 7.51 33.57 -30.55
CA VAL A 530 7.52 34.36 -31.78
C VAL A 530 6.43 33.85 -32.71
N GLY A 531 5.57 34.74 -33.20
CA GLY A 531 4.55 34.41 -34.20
C GLY A 531 3.25 35.18 -34.02
N SER A 532 2.14 34.53 -34.36
CA SER A 532 0.79 35.08 -34.19
C SER A 532 0.05 34.30 -33.12
N SER A 533 -1.05 34.86 -32.58
CA SER A 533 -1.90 34.18 -31.58
C SER A 533 -2.42 32.80 -31.99
N ARG A 534 -2.40 32.48 -33.30
CA ARG A 534 -2.81 31.17 -33.84
C ARG A 534 -1.64 30.21 -34.06
N ARG A 535 -0.40 30.70 -34.06
CA ARG A 535 0.82 29.91 -34.29
C ARG A 535 2.02 30.63 -33.67
N LEU A 536 2.43 30.16 -32.50
CA LEU A 536 3.61 30.63 -31.78
C LEU A 536 4.67 29.53 -31.79
N ASN A 537 5.91 29.91 -32.06
CA ASN A 537 7.07 29.06 -31.91
C ASN A 537 8.00 29.70 -30.87
N TYR A 538 8.52 28.91 -29.94
CA TYR A 538 9.63 29.38 -29.11
C TYR A 538 10.88 29.45 -29.99
N SER A 539 11.47 30.62 -30.14
CA SER A 539 12.60 30.84 -31.05
C SER A 539 13.52 31.94 -30.53
N VAL A 540 14.71 32.05 -31.12
CA VAL A 540 15.67 33.11 -30.82
C VAL A 540 15.69 34.20 -31.89
N ILE A 541 15.77 35.46 -31.47
CA ILE A 541 15.88 36.64 -32.34
C ILE A 541 17.03 37.52 -31.84
N GLY A 542 17.77 38.14 -32.76
CA GLY A 542 18.75 39.16 -32.41
C GLY A 542 19.79 39.36 -33.51
N ASP A 543 20.66 40.36 -33.31
CA ASP A 543 21.78 40.60 -34.22
C ASP A 543 22.69 39.37 -34.33
N THR A 544 22.91 38.67 -33.22
CA THR A 544 23.72 37.43 -33.15
C THR A 544 23.28 36.37 -34.18
N VAL A 545 21.96 36.22 -34.39
CA VAL A 545 21.38 35.27 -35.37
C VAL A 545 21.74 35.69 -36.79
N ASN A 546 21.62 36.99 -37.10
CA ASN A 546 21.94 37.54 -38.41
C ASN A 546 23.44 37.45 -38.73
N VAL A 547 24.31 37.65 -37.73
CA VAL A 547 25.75 37.49 -37.89
C VAL A 547 26.11 36.05 -38.24
N ALA A 548 25.57 35.06 -37.51
CA ALA A 548 25.81 33.65 -37.79
C ALA A 548 25.34 33.25 -39.21
N ALA A 549 24.14 33.68 -39.61
CA ALA A 549 23.63 33.44 -40.97
C ALA A 549 24.50 34.09 -42.06
N ARG A 550 25.03 35.29 -41.81
CA ARG A 550 25.95 35.96 -42.73
C ARG A 550 27.30 35.23 -42.84
N LEU A 551 27.82 34.71 -41.72
CA LEU A 551 29.05 33.91 -41.73
C LEU A 551 28.87 32.63 -42.54
N GLU A 552 27.74 31.96 -42.41
CA GLU A 552 27.41 30.80 -43.24
C GLU A 552 27.49 31.19 -44.72
N ALA A 553 26.75 32.23 -45.13
CA ALA A 553 26.69 32.64 -46.54
C ALA A 553 28.06 33.03 -47.11
N MET A 554 28.94 33.58 -46.29
CA MET A 554 30.31 33.97 -46.67
C MET A 554 31.21 32.77 -47.02
N ASN A 555 30.86 31.55 -46.62
CA ASN A 555 31.60 30.34 -47.01
C ASN A 555 31.71 30.17 -48.54
N LYS A 556 30.83 30.81 -49.32
CA LYS A 556 30.86 30.82 -50.80
C LYS A 556 31.99 31.68 -51.37
N GLU A 557 32.41 32.73 -50.64
CA GLU A 557 33.46 33.65 -51.06
C GLU A 557 34.86 33.20 -50.63
N VAL A 558 34.93 32.38 -49.57
CA VAL A 558 36.19 31.89 -48.99
C VAL A 558 36.68 30.69 -49.80
N LYS A 559 37.72 30.88 -50.61
CA LYS A 559 38.35 29.84 -51.45
C LYS A 559 39.45 29.04 -50.73
N GLU A 560 39.51 29.10 -49.40
CA GLU A 560 40.52 28.37 -48.65
C GLU A 560 40.23 26.87 -48.64
N ASP A 561 41.30 26.06 -48.73
CA ASP A 561 41.26 24.60 -48.64
C ASP A 561 41.10 24.17 -47.17
N ASN A 562 39.92 24.44 -46.60
CA ASN A 562 39.52 23.94 -45.29
C ASN A 562 38.39 22.92 -45.46
N PRO A 563 38.61 21.64 -45.07
CA PRO A 563 37.60 20.59 -45.22
C PRO A 563 36.30 20.88 -44.45
N TYR A 564 36.36 21.60 -43.33
CA TYR A 564 35.20 21.79 -42.45
C TYR A 564 34.24 22.90 -42.91
N HIS A 565 34.69 23.80 -43.79
CA HIS A 565 33.92 25.00 -44.21
C HIS A 565 33.22 25.71 -43.03
N LEU A 566 33.96 25.87 -41.94
CA LEU A 566 33.48 26.41 -40.66
C LEU A 566 34.09 27.79 -40.42
N LEU A 567 33.23 28.80 -40.40
CA LEU A 567 33.60 30.18 -40.08
C LEU A 567 33.01 30.60 -38.74
N VAL A 568 33.85 31.25 -37.93
CA VAL A 568 33.47 31.81 -36.63
C VAL A 568 33.96 33.25 -36.53
N THR A 569 33.33 34.07 -35.69
CA THR A 569 33.91 35.39 -35.37
C THR A 569 35.06 35.27 -34.37
N SER A 570 35.91 36.29 -34.29
CA SER A 570 37.00 36.36 -33.30
C SER A 570 36.49 36.26 -31.87
N GLU A 571 35.34 36.86 -31.56
CA GLU A 571 34.73 36.81 -30.22
C GLU A 571 34.30 35.37 -29.86
N THR A 572 33.78 34.61 -30.82
CA THR A 572 33.48 33.18 -30.61
C THR A 572 34.75 32.36 -30.48
N TYR A 573 35.77 32.65 -31.30
CA TYR A 573 37.05 31.94 -31.26
C TYR A 573 37.80 32.15 -29.94
N GLU A 574 37.69 33.32 -29.31
CA GLU A 574 38.32 33.61 -28.02
C GLU A 574 37.94 32.59 -26.93
N TYR A 575 36.70 32.11 -26.91
CA TYR A 575 36.26 31.07 -25.97
C TYR A 575 36.98 29.74 -26.17
N VAL A 576 37.48 29.45 -27.37
CA VAL A 576 37.97 28.12 -27.73
C VAL A 576 39.39 28.10 -28.26
N ARG A 577 40.09 29.23 -28.20
CA ARG A 577 41.45 29.42 -28.73
C ARG A 577 42.46 28.40 -28.19
N ASP A 578 42.24 27.87 -27.00
CA ASP A 578 43.14 26.90 -26.35
C ASP A 578 42.91 25.46 -26.86
N TYR A 579 41.78 25.19 -27.53
CA TYR A 579 41.37 23.86 -27.97
C TYR A 579 41.45 23.66 -29.49
N TYR A 580 41.32 24.74 -30.27
CA TYR A 580 41.25 24.67 -31.74
C TYR A 580 42.25 25.59 -32.42
N GLN A 581 42.76 25.15 -33.57
CA GLN A 581 43.58 25.99 -34.45
C GLN A 581 42.66 26.75 -35.41
N ALA A 582 42.92 28.04 -35.61
CA ALA A 582 42.16 28.85 -36.54
C ALA A 582 43.04 29.80 -37.35
N LYS A 583 42.59 30.13 -38.56
CA LYS A 583 43.23 31.08 -39.47
C LYS A 583 42.32 32.29 -39.70
N PRO A 584 42.82 33.53 -39.58
CA PRO A 584 42.04 34.71 -39.93
C PRO A 584 41.83 34.77 -41.46
N VAL A 585 40.59 35.01 -41.88
CA VAL A 585 40.18 34.97 -43.29
C VAL A 585 39.86 36.35 -43.85
N LYS A 586 39.02 37.11 -43.14
CA LYS A 586 38.47 38.40 -43.62
C LYS A 586 37.98 39.21 -42.43
N ASN A 587 38.02 40.53 -42.57
CA ASN A 587 37.37 41.43 -41.63
C ASN A 587 35.98 41.80 -42.15
N ILE A 588 34.99 41.86 -41.25
CA ILE A 588 33.66 42.37 -41.57
C ILE A 588 33.26 43.46 -40.59
N GLN A 589 32.63 44.50 -41.12
CA GLN A 589 31.95 45.48 -40.27
C GLN A 589 30.58 44.92 -39.87
N LEU A 590 30.40 44.71 -38.57
CA LEU A 590 29.11 44.35 -37.98
C LEU A 590 28.27 45.62 -37.77
N ARG A 591 26.96 45.49 -37.91
CA ARG A 591 26.03 46.62 -37.81
C ARG A 591 26.06 47.16 -36.37
N GLY A 592 26.37 48.44 -36.20
CA GLY A 592 26.41 49.09 -34.88
C GLY A 592 27.73 48.92 -34.11
N ARG A 593 28.80 48.42 -34.73
CA ARG A 593 30.15 48.37 -34.12
C ARG A 593 31.14 49.28 -34.87
N GLU A 594 31.95 50.03 -34.12
CA GLU A 594 32.98 50.93 -34.69
C GLU A 594 34.22 50.19 -35.19
N LYS A 595 34.52 49.00 -34.63
CA LYS A 595 35.67 48.16 -35.02
C LYS A 595 35.21 47.00 -35.89
N GLU A 596 36.01 46.67 -36.90
CA GLU A 596 35.81 45.47 -37.71
C GLU A 596 36.01 44.20 -36.87
N THR A 597 35.12 43.22 -37.04
CA THR A 597 35.24 41.89 -36.45
C THR A 597 36.01 41.00 -37.41
N VAL A 598 37.02 40.29 -36.88
CA VAL A 598 37.82 39.34 -37.66
C VAL A 598 37.07 38.01 -37.75
N ILE A 599 36.97 37.45 -38.95
CA ILE A 599 36.43 36.11 -39.18
C ILE A 599 37.58 35.12 -39.19
N CYS A 600 37.43 34.05 -38.43
CA CYS A 600 38.37 32.95 -38.35
C CYS A 600 37.78 31.69 -38.98
N SER A 601 38.59 30.95 -39.74
CA SER A 601 38.29 29.60 -40.18
C SER A 601 38.91 28.59 -39.23
N ILE A 602 38.10 27.67 -38.68
CA ILE A 602 38.57 26.63 -37.75
C ILE A 602 39.19 25.49 -38.56
N LEU A 603 40.47 25.20 -38.31
CA LEU A 603 41.25 24.20 -39.06
C LEU A 603 41.20 22.80 -38.42
N GLY A 604 40.75 22.68 -37.18
CA GLY A 604 40.71 21.43 -36.43
C GLY A 604 41.16 21.58 -34.98
N LYS A 605 41.18 20.47 -34.24
CA LYS A 605 41.65 20.42 -32.85
C LYS A 605 43.16 20.65 -32.77
N LYS A 606 43.62 21.30 -31.70
CA LYS A 606 45.03 21.53 -31.40
C LYS A 606 45.79 20.26 -31.03
#